data_AF-A0A2W1T0M8-F1
#
_entry.id   AF-A0A2W1T0M8-F1
#
_cell.length_a   1.000
_cell.length_b   1.000
_cell.length_c   1.000
_cell.angle_alpha   90.00
_cell.angle_beta   90.00
_cell.angle_gamma   90.00
#
_symmetry.space_group_name_H-M   'P 1'
#
loop_
_entity.id
_entity.type
_entity.pdbx_description
1 polymer ?
#
loop_
_entity_poly.entity_id
_entity_poly.type
_entity_poly.pdbx_seq_one_letter_code
_entity_poly.pdbx_strand_id
1 'polypeptide(L)'
;AALAAGSAVVLKPAPPAARSGAVLASVIETALDAHGAPADVLAFLDVEESELGKDLIASPLVDRVILTGAYETAELFRSFRPDLPLLAETSGKNAVIVTPSADLDLAVKDVVASAFGHAGQKCSAASLVVMVGSVAKSKRFRNQLLDAVSSLTVGYPTDPTTQMGPIIEPASGKLLDGLTTLGAGESWAIAPKQLDETGKLWSPGVRQGVRRGSEYHRTEYFGPILGVMVAETLDEAIDIVNEVDYGLTSGLHSLDPGEIGTWLRRIQAGNLYVNRSITGAIVRRQPFGGWKKSAVGAGTKAGGVNYLVGLGSWESAVARAGSTPSSAVSAFVRATGVASESVDRAVASDELAWTSEFGTAADVSALSAERNVFRYLPFPGVHVRLGTEGTIEDLVRVVAAALRAGTPVQVSMAVALPEAVATALRGLSVVESVRQTESDEAFAARIAAGPSTRVRLIAEDAAALAVGTDGRPDVAVYAEPVTEAGRIEMLPFLREQAVSITAHRFGTPNHLSDDLI
;
A
#
# COMPACT_ATOMS: atom_id res chain seq x y z
N ALA A 1 5.91 -9.86 14.01
CA ALA A 1 4.88 -8.81 14.23
C ALA A 1 3.76 -9.34 15.12
N ALA A 2 3.02 -10.38 14.71
CA ALA A 2 1.96 -10.99 15.52
C ALA A 2 2.45 -11.44 16.93
N LEU A 3 3.57 -12.16 17.03
CA LEU A 3 4.19 -12.48 18.34
C LEU A 3 4.47 -11.23 19.20
N ALA A 4 4.94 -10.14 18.58
CA ALA A 4 5.24 -8.89 19.28
C ALA A 4 3.98 -8.12 19.71
N ALA A 5 2.85 -8.34 19.03
CA ALA A 5 1.54 -7.85 19.41
C ALA A 5 0.86 -8.73 20.49
N GLY A 6 1.48 -9.86 20.86
CA GLY A 6 0.98 -10.78 21.89
C GLY A 6 0.17 -11.97 21.37
N SER A 7 0.09 -12.18 20.06
CA SER A 7 -0.64 -13.31 19.46
C SER A 7 0.22 -14.57 19.36
N ALA A 8 -0.39 -15.74 19.56
CA ALA A 8 0.15 -16.98 19.01
C ALA A 8 0.11 -16.94 17.47
N VAL A 9 1.01 -17.68 16.81
CA VAL A 9 1.21 -17.62 15.36
C VAL A 9 1.21 -19.00 14.74
N VAL A 10 0.42 -19.16 13.70
CA VAL A 10 0.55 -20.26 12.73
C VAL A 10 1.33 -19.73 11.52
N LEU A 11 2.53 -20.27 11.30
CA LEU A 11 3.35 -19.94 10.15
C LEU A 11 3.15 -20.99 9.04
N LYS A 12 2.45 -20.59 7.98
CA LYS A 12 2.29 -21.40 6.75
C LYS A 12 3.10 -20.77 5.60
N PRO A 13 4.28 -21.29 5.24
CA PRO A 13 5.07 -20.77 4.12
C PRO A 13 4.45 -21.16 2.78
N ALA A 14 4.80 -20.47 1.70
CA ALA A 14 4.49 -20.92 0.35
C ALA A 14 5.22 -22.25 0.05
N PRO A 15 4.60 -23.21 -0.68
CA PRO A 15 5.21 -24.52 -0.93
C PRO A 15 6.63 -24.45 -1.54
N PRO A 16 6.94 -23.58 -2.52
CA PRO A 16 8.30 -23.47 -3.06
C PRO A 16 9.36 -22.98 -2.05
N ALA A 17 8.92 -22.36 -0.95
CA ALA A 17 9.77 -21.79 0.10
C ALA A 17 9.65 -22.52 1.46
N ALA A 18 9.01 -23.70 1.51
CA ALA A 18 8.75 -24.43 2.75
C ALA A 18 10.01 -24.67 3.60
N ARG A 19 11.14 -25.03 2.96
CA ARG A 19 12.42 -25.22 3.65
C ARG A 19 12.97 -23.94 4.28
N SER A 20 12.86 -22.80 3.61
CA SER A 20 13.24 -21.50 4.16
C SER A 20 12.34 -21.13 5.34
N GLY A 21 11.04 -21.43 5.24
CA GLY A 21 10.08 -21.25 6.33
C GLY A 21 10.41 -22.10 7.56
N ALA A 22 10.80 -23.36 7.37
CA ALA A 22 11.19 -24.26 8.47
C ALA A 22 12.46 -23.77 9.18
N VAL A 23 13.46 -23.28 8.43
CA VAL A 23 14.66 -22.66 9.01
C VAL A 23 14.29 -21.42 9.83
N LEU A 24 13.39 -20.56 9.31
CA LEU A 24 12.90 -19.39 10.04
C LEU A 24 12.20 -19.80 11.35
N ALA A 25 11.31 -20.79 11.32
CA ALA A 25 10.62 -21.29 12.50
C ALA A 25 11.62 -21.77 13.56
N SER A 26 12.61 -22.59 13.17
CA SER A 26 13.64 -23.09 14.07
C SER A 26 14.48 -21.97 14.71
N VAL A 27 14.79 -20.91 13.98
CA VAL A 27 15.49 -19.74 14.53
C VAL A 27 14.65 -19.02 15.57
N ILE A 28 13.34 -18.86 15.32
CA ILE A 28 12.43 -18.21 16.27
C ILE A 28 12.25 -19.07 17.53
N GLU A 29 12.03 -20.38 17.38
CA GLU A 29 11.94 -21.33 18.49
C GLU A 29 13.20 -21.29 19.37
N THR A 30 14.39 -21.31 18.75
CA THR A 30 15.66 -21.19 19.48
C THR A 30 15.75 -19.87 20.25
N ALA A 31 15.30 -18.77 19.65
CA ALA A 31 15.30 -17.46 20.30
C ALA A 31 14.31 -17.39 21.48
N LEU A 32 13.14 -18.03 21.37
CA LEU A 32 12.14 -18.11 22.43
C LEU A 32 12.68 -18.93 23.61
N ASP A 33 13.23 -20.12 23.35
CA ASP A 33 13.83 -20.99 24.36
C ASP A 33 14.96 -20.29 25.14
N ALA A 34 15.85 -19.58 24.42
CA ALA A 34 16.93 -18.82 25.03
C ALA A 34 16.46 -17.70 26.00
N HIS A 35 15.20 -17.25 25.89
CA HIS A 35 14.59 -16.25 26.76
C HIS A 35 13.54 -16.85 27.72
N GLY A 36 13.42 -18.18 27.78
CA GLY A 36 12.42 -18.87 28.61
C GLY A 36 10.98 -18.60 28.18
N ALA A 37 10.76 -18.20 26.94
CA ALA A 37 9.42 -18.01 26.39
C ALA A 37 8.85 -19.35 25.88
N PRO A 38 7.52 -19.56 25.95
CA PRO A 38 6.91 -20.81 25.51
C PRO A 38 7.11 -20.99 24.00
N ALA A 39 7.61 -22.14 23.55
CA ALA A 39 7.83 -22.40 22.13
C ALA A 39 6.51 -22.64 21.37
N ASP A 40 5.47 -23.10 22.05
CA ASP A 40 4.15 -23.44 21.50
C ASP A 40 3.32 -22.22 21.06
N VAL A 41 3.80 -21.00 21.31
CA VAL A 41 3.22 -19.78 20.73
C VAL A 41 3.48 -19.65 19.22
N LEU A 42 4.38 -20.45 18.65
CA LEU A 42 4.61 -20.55 17.21
C LEU A 42 4.38 -21.99 16.75
N ALA A 43 3.48 -22.17 15.78
CA ALA A 43 3.28 -23.45 15.09
C ALA A 43 3.68 -23.30 13.62
N PHE A 44 4.66 -24.07 13.18
CA PHE A 44 4.98 -24.22 11.75
C PHE A 44 4.05 -25.28 11.13
N LEU A 45 3.32 -24.91 10.08
CA LEU A 45 2.45 -25.82 9.35
C LEU A 45 2.80 -25.88 7.87
N ASP A 46 3.14 -27.07 7.39
CA ASP A 46 3.19 -27.40 5.97
C ASP A 46 1.93 -28.19 5.60
N VAL A 47 0.90 -27.44 5.19
CA VAL A 47 -0.42 -27.98 4.84
C VAL A 47 -0.72 -27.75 3.37
N GLU A 48 -1.30 -28.77 2.74
CA GLU A 48 -1.78 -28.71 1.36
C GLU A 48 -2.82 -27.59 1.19
N GLU A 49 -2.82 -26.97 0.01
CA GLU A 49 -3.69 -25.85 -0.35
C GLU A 49 -5.11 -26.30 -0.77
N SER A 50 -5.48 -27.54 -0.43
CA SER A 50 -6.79 -28.14 -0.67
C SER A 50 -7.75 -27.82 0.49
N GLU A 51 -8.58 -28.78 0.92
CA GLU A 51 -9.58 -28.56 1.98
C GLU A 51 -8.94 -28.15 3.32
N LEU A 52 -7.78 -28.71 3.70
CA LEU A 52 -7.14 -28.38 4.98
C LEU A 52 -6.66 -26.92 5.04
N GLY A 53 -6.10 -26.39 3.96
CA GLY A 53 -5.70 -24.99 3.87
C GLY A 53 -6.91 -24.06 3.96
N LYS A 54 -8.01 -24.43 3.30
CA LYS A 54 -9.28 -23.70 3.39
C LYS A 54 -9.85 -23.71 4.81
N ASP A 55 -9.91 -24.87 5.46
CA ASP A 55 -10.41 -25.02 6.83
C ASP A 55 -9.59 -24.21 7.83
N LEU A 56 -8.26 -24.17 7.67
CA LEU A 56 -7.37 -23.35 8.49
C LEU A 56 -7.74 -21.86 8.37
N ILE A 57 -7.88 -21.35 7.14
CA ILE A 57 -8.18 -19.93 6.89
C ILE A 57 -9.61 -19.57 7.32
N ALA A 58 -10.58 -20.46 7.10
CA ALA A 58 -11.99 -20.24 7.45
C ALA A 58 -12.26 -20.41 8.95
N SER A 59 -11.32 -20.98 9.71
CA SER A 59 -11.52 -21.30 11.12
C SER A 59 -11.89 -20.05 11.95
N PRO A 60 -12.92 -20.13 12.82
CA PRO A 60 -13.26 -19.04 13.73
C PRO A 60 -12.18 -18.81 14.80
N LEU A 61 -11.24 -19.74 14.98
CA LEU A 61 -10.09 -19.59 15.88
C LEU A 61 -8.99 -18.70 15.30
N VAL A 62 -9.06 -18.38 14.01
CA VAL A 62 -8.13 -17.43 13.37
C VAL A 62 -8.69 -16.02 13.53
N ASP A 63 -8.08 -15.26 14.43
CA ASP A 63 -8.45 -13.86 14.66
C ASP A 63 -8.03 -12.95 13.50
N ARG A 64 -6.95 -13.31 12.79
CA ARG A 64 -6.40 -12.51 11.70
C ARG A 64 -5.49 -13.31 10.79
N VAL A 65 -5.59 -13.04 9.48
CA VAL A 65 -4.64 -13.53 8.49
C VAL A 65 -3.76 -12.38 8.01
N ILE A 66 -2.44 -12.60 8.01
CA ILE A 66 -1.47 -11.72 7.35
C ILE A 66 -1.02 -12.44 6.07
N LEU A 67 -1.42 -11.91 4.92
CA LEU A 67 -1.13 -12.47 3.61
C LEU A 67 -0.06 -11.62 2.90
N THR A 68 0.87 -12.27 2.23
CA THR A 68 1.70 -11.64 1.19
C THR A 68 1.59 -12.48 -0.06
N GLY A 69 0.98 -11.95 -1.12
CA GLY A 69 0.64 -12.75 -2.29
C GLY A 69 -0.22 -12.01 -3.32
N ALA A 70 -0.98 -12.78 -4.10
CA ALA A 70 -1.85 -12.24 -5.13
C ALA A 70 -3.13 -11.62 -4.52
N TYR A 71 -3.71 -10.62 -5.18
CA TYR A 71 -4.98 -10.03 -4.76
C TYR A 71 -6.12 -11.05 -4.85
N GLU A 72 -6.06 -11.92 -5.87
CA GLU A 72 -6.98 -13.03 -6.10
C GLU A 72 -6.94 -14.06 -4.95
N THR A 73 -5.81 -14.21 -4.27
CA THR A 73 -5.73 -15.04 -3.05
C THR A 73 -6.48 -14.39 -1.88
N ALA A 74 -6.43 -13.05 -1.76
CA ALA A 74 -7.21 -12.33 -0.75
C ALA A 74 -8.73 -12.47 -1.02
N GLU A 75 -9.14 -12.38 -2.29
CA GLU A 75 -10.52 -12.65 -2.72
C GLU A 75 -10.94 -14.09 -2.37
N LEU A 76 -10.09 -15.06 -2.68
CA LEU A 76 -10.33 -16.46 -2.35
C LEU A 76 -10.51 -16.67 -0.84
N PHE A 77 -9.63 -16.10 -0.01
CA PHE A 77 -9.73 -16.23 1.45
C PHE A 77 -11.02 -15.63 2.00
N ARG A 78 -11.45 -14.48 1.46
CA ARG A 78 -12.72 -13.85 1.81
C ARG A 78 -13.93 -14.65 1.32
N SER A 79 -13.83 -15.39 0.23
CA SER A 79 -14.90 -16.31 -0.21
C SER A 79 -15.13 -17.48 0.76
N PHE A 80 -14.10 -17.86 1.53
CA PHE A 80 -14.22 -18.90 2.55
C PHE A 80 -14.86 -18.37 3.83
N ARG A 81 -14.53 -17.14 4.20
CA ARG A 81 -15.04 -16.44 5.38
C ARG A 81 -15.14 -14.94 5.06
N PRO A 82 -16.32 -14.41 4.71
CA PRO A 82 -16.47 -13.03 4.27
C PRO A 82 -15.98 -12.00 5.30
N ASP A 83 -16.16 -12.26 6.59
CA ASP A 83 -15.75 -11.42 7.71
C ASP A 83 -14.27 -11.56 8.10
N LEU A 84 -13.50 -12.46 7.48
CA LEU A 84 -12.12 -12.79 7.85
C LEU A 84 -11.24 -11.54 8.03
N PRO A 85 -10.76 -11.21 9.23
CA PRO A 85 -9.85 -10.09 9.40
C PRO A 85 -8.54 -10.35 8.63
N LEU A 86 -8.37 -9.64 7.52
CA LEU A 86 -7.30 -9.87 6.56
C LEU A 86 -6.48 -8.60 6.37
N LEU A 87 -5.18 -8.72 6.63
CA LEU A 87 -4.17 -7.75 6.21
C LEU A 87 -3.37 -8.39 5.10
N ALA A 88 -3.48 -7.87 3.87
CA ALA A 88 -2.69 -8.39 2.76
C ALA A 88 -1.81 -7.32 2.14
N GLU A 89 -0.53 -7.64 1.99
CA GLU A 89 0.38 -6.95 1.09
C GLU A 89 0.33 -7.69 -0.25
N THR A 90 -0.36 -7.09 -1.20
CA THR A 90 -0.58 -7.66 -2.52
C THR A 90 0.33 -7.00 -3.54
N SER A 91 0.34 -7.54 -4.75
CA SER A 91 1.36 -7.21 -5.74
C SER A 91 1.27 -5.80 -6.33
N GLY A 92 2.09 -5.48 -7.35
CA GLY A 92 2.17 -4.13 -7.89
C GLY A 92 2.49 -4.06 -9.38
N LYS A 93 1.93 -3.07 -10.09
CA LYS A 93 2.32 -2.73 -11.46
C LYS A 93 3.16 -1.45 -11.48
N ASN A 94 4.39 -1.57 -11.00
CA ASN A 94 5.22 -0.41 -10.69
C ASN A 94 5.93 0.16 -11.92
N ALA A 95 6.19 1.47 -11.87
CA ALA A 95 6.83 2.21 -12.94
C ALA A 95 7.91 3.17 -12.44
N VAL A 96 8.93 3.37 -13.28
CA VAL A 96 9.90 4.46 -13.14
C VAL A 96 9.66 5.47 -14.27
N ILE A 97 9.42 6.73 -13.92
CA ILE A 97 9.33 7.84 -14.88
C ILE A 97 10.73 8.44 -15.04
N VAL A 98 11.16 8.67 -16.29
CA VAL A 98 12.46 9.28 -16.62
C VAL A 98 12.21 10.53 -17.46
N THR A 99 12.56 11.69 -16.92
CA THR A 99 12.37 12.99 -17.59
C THR A 99 13.64 13.46 -18.30
N PRO A 100 13.55 14.45 -19.20
CA PRO A 100 14.74 15.04 -19.84
C PRO A 100 15.76 15.62 -18.85
N SER A 101 15.32 15.96 -17.64
CA SER A 101 16.14 16.53 -16.56
C SER A 101 16.90 15.45 -15.76
N ALA A 102 16.75 14.17 -16.11
CA ALA A 102 17.41 13.06 -15.43
C ALA A 102 18.90 12.94 -15.75
N ASP A 103 19.67 12.37 -14.82
CA ASP A 103 20.89 11.65 -15.19
C ASP A 103 20.51 10.33 -15.85
N LEU A 104 20.73 10.23 -17.15
CA LEU A 104 20.33 9.08 -17.95
C LEU A 104 21.10 7.80 -17.58
N ASP A 105 22.36 7.90 -17.19
CA ASP A 105 23.18 6.73 -16.86
C ASP A 105 22.72 6.12 -15.52
N LEU A 106 22.48 6.98 -14.53
CA LEU A 106 21.91 6.56 -13.23
C LEU A 106 20.48 6.03 -13.40
N ALA A 107 19.66 6.68 -14.22
CA ALA A 107 18.31 6.21 -14.51
C ALA A 107 18.32 4.80 -15.14
N VAL A 108 19.21 4.54 -16.10
CA VAL A 108 19.35 3.20 -16.69
C VAL A 108 19.75 2.17 -15.62
N LYS A 109 20.78 2.46 -14.81
CA LYS A 109 21.23 1.56 -13.75
C LYS A 109 20.07 1.18 -12.81
N ASP A 110 19.32 2.17 -12.35
CA ASP A 110 18.26 1.97 -11.36
C ASP A 110 17.01 1.32 -11.95
N VAL A 111 16.67 1.61 -13.21
CA VAL A 111 15.62 0.91 -13.95
C VAL A 111 15.96 -0.58 -14.11
N VAL A 112 17.18 -0.91 -14.54
CA VAL A 112 17.62 -2.30 -14.73
C VAL A 112 17.62 -3.05 -13.40
N ALA A 113 18.19 -2.46 -12.35
CA ALA A 113 18.21 -3.06 -11.02
C ALA A 113 16.79 -3.31 -10.47
N SER A 114 15.86 -2.37 -10.72
CA SER A 114 14.47 -2.48 -10.27
C SER A 114 13.66 -3.48 -11.07
N ALA A 115 13.92 -3.63 -12.38
CA ALA A 115 13.16 -4.51 -13.25
C ALA A 115 13.59 -5.97 -13.15
N PHE A 116 14.91 -6.22 -13.06
CA PHE A 116 15.46 -7.57 -13.26
C PHE A 116 16.09 -8.17 -12.00
N GLY A 117 16.27 -7.40 -10.92
CA GLY A 117 16.69 -7.97 -9.64
C GLY A 117 15.71 -9.05 -9.17
N HIS A 118 16.23 -10.23 -8.83
CA HIS A 118 15.42 -11.44 -8.55
C HIS A 118 14.52 -11.88 -9.72
N ALA A 119 14.97 -11.68 -10.96
CA ALA A 119 14.22 -11.96 -12.18
C ALA A 119 12.84 -11.27 -12.22
N GLY A 120 12.73 -10.08 -11.63
CA GLY A 120 11.47 -9.33 -11.57
C GLY A 120 10.40 -9.93 -10.65
N GLN A 121 10.73 -10.97 -9.87
CA GLN A 121 9.82 -11.60 -8.90
C GLN A 121 9.76 -10.82 -7.58
N LYS A 122 9.42 -9.54 -7.69
CA LYS A 122 9.21 -8.66 -6.54
C LYS A 122 7.91 -7.91 -6.77
N CYS A 123 7.09 -7.80 -5.73
CA CYS A 123 5.92 -6.91 -5.75
C CYS A 123 6.31 -5.45 -6.07
N SER A 124 7.56 -5.04 -5.75
CA SER A 124 8.13 -3.72 -6.06
C SER A 124 8.87 -3.63 -7.40
N ALA A 125 8.95 -4.69 -8.20
CA ALA A 125 9.73 -4.68 -9.44
C ALA A 125 9.20 -3.63 -10.42
N ALA A 126 10.11 -2.90 -11.07
CA ALA A 126 9.76 -1.95 -12.13
C ALA A 126 9.34 -2.73 -13.38
N SER A 127 8.03 -2.91 -13.56
CA SER A 127 7.46 -3.52 -14.76
C SER A 127 7.46 -2.55 -15.95
N LEU A 128 7.47 -1.25 -15.67
CA LEU A 128 7.37 -0.20 -16.67
C LEU A 128 8.46 0.85 -16.49
N VAL A 129 8.96 1.37 -17.62
CA VAL A 129 9.67 2.64 -17.67
C VAL A 129 8.91 3.59 -18.59
N VAL A 130 8.57 4.78 -18.09
CA VAL A 130 7.85 5.81 -18.85
C VAL A 130 8.83 6.92 -19.19
N MET A 131 9.21 7.01 -20.46
CA MET A 131 10.13 8.05 -20.95
C MET A 131 9.35 9.30 -21.33
N VAL A 132 9.74 10.45 -20.78
CA VAL A 132 9.06 11.72 -21.03
C VAL A 132 9.77 12.52 -22.13
N GLY A 133 9.00 13.04 -23.08
CA GLY A 133 9.44 14.02 -24.06
C GLY A 133 10.67 13.58 -24.88
N SER A 134 11.76 14.34 -24.80
CA SER A 134 12.97 14.08 -25.59
C SER A 134 13.71 12.78 -25.19
N VAL A 135 13.51 12.26 -23.97
CA VAL A 135 14.11 10.99 -23.54
C VAL A 135 13.63 9.84 -24.43
N ALA A 136 12.37 9.86 -24.84
CA ALA A 136 11.81 8.83 -25.70
C ALA A 136 12.47 8.73 -27.08
N LYS A 137 13.06 9.84 -27.55
CA LYS A 137 13.81 9.92 -28.81
C LYS A 137 15.32 9.79 -28.60
N SER A 138 15.78 9.68 -27.35
CA SER A 138 17.19 9.61 -26.99
C SER A 138 17.77 8.24 -27.36
N LYS A 139 18.58 8.22 -28.43
CA LYS A 139 19.39 7.03 -28.77
C LYS A 139 20.32 6.64 -27.63
N ARG A 140 20.84 7.61 -26.85
CA ARG A 140 21.73 7.35 -25.72
C ARG A 140 21.03 6.52 -24.64
N PHE A 141 19.89 7.00 -24.13
CA PHE A 141 19.16 6.31 -23.07
C PHE A 141 18.73 4.91 -23.54
N ARG A 142 18.14 4.81 -24.74
CA ARG A 142 17.72 3.53 -25.29
C ARG A 142 18.89 2.55 -25.42
N ASN A 143 19.99 2.97 -26.05
CA ASN A 143 21.12 2.06 -26.28
C ASN A 143 21.75 1.60 -24.95
N GLN A 144 21.92 2.50 -23.98
CA GLN A 144 22.44 2.12 -22.67
C GLN A 144 21.52 1.19 -21.91
N LEU A 145 20.20 1.42 -21.97
CA LEU A 145 19.22 0.51 -21.37
C LEU A 145 19.35 -0.90 -21.97
N LEU A 146 19.34 -1.01 -23.30
CA LEU A 146 19.42 -2.31 -23.95
C LEU A 146 20.77 -3.00 -23.70
N ASP A 147 21.86 -2.23 -23.74
CA ASP A 147 23.22 -2.73 -23.46
C ASP A 147 23.33 -3.29 -22.04
N ALA A 148 22.90 -2.50 -21.05
CA ALA A 148 22.89 -2.91 -19.64
C ALA A 148 22.02 -4.14 -19.39
N VAL A 149 20.84 -4.24 -20.01
CA VAL A 149 19.97 -5.42 -19.89
C VAL A 149 20.60 -6.65 -20.54
N SER A 150 21.16 -6.51 -21.74
CA SER A 150 21.79 -7.61 -22.47
C SER A 150 23.09 -8.11 -21.81
N SER A 151 23.71 -7.28 -20.98
CA SER A 151 24.94 -7.57 -20.24
C SER A 151 24.71 -8.28 -18.91
N LEU A 152 23.45 -8.46 -18.48
CA LEU A 152 23.15 -9.18 -17.23
C LEU A 152 23.61 -10.63 -17.31
N THR A 153 24.41 -11.05 -16.32
CA THR A 153 24.80 -12.45 -16.17
C THR A 153 23.63 -13.22 -15.56
N VAL A 154 23.01 -14.09 -16.36
CA VAL A 154 21.86 -14.90 -15.96
C VAL A 154 22.34 -16.29 -15.59
N GLY A 155 21.96 -16.78 -14.41
CA GLY A 155 22.45 -18.04 -13.90
C GLY A 155 21.76 -18.48 -12.62
N TYR A 156 22.21 -19.60 -12.06
CA TYR A 156 21.74 -20.08 -10.77
C TYR A 156 22.54 -19.42 -9.62
N PRO A 157 21.93 -19.20 -8.45
CA PRO A 157 22.56 -18.49 -7.33
C PRO A 157 23.77 -19.20 -6.72
N THR A 158 24.07 -20.44 -7.13
CA THR A 158 25.31 -21.14 -6.77
C THR A 158 26.54 -20.60 -7.49
N ASP A 159 26.37 -19.87 -8.59
CA ASP A 159 27.43 -19.13 -9.27
C ASP A 159 27.45 -17.67 -8.75
N PRO A 160 28.53 -17.23 -8.08
CA PRO A 160 28.63 -15.88 -7.50
C PRO A 160 28.69 -14.76 -8.54
N THR A 161 28.89 -15.07 -9.83
CA THR A 161 28.86 -14.10 -10.92
C THR A 161 27.43 -13.77 -11.39
N THR A 162 26.45 -14.59 -11.00
CA THR A 162 25.04 -14.40 -11.35
C THR A 162 24.49 -13.08 -10.84
N GLN A 163 23.93 -12.28 -11.74
CA GLN A 163 23.23 -11.02 -11.44
C GLN A 163 21.71 -11.17 -11.47
N MET A 164 21.20 -12.09 -12.30
CA MET A 164 19.78 -12.43 -12.39
C MET A 164 19.58 -13.93 -12.24
N GLY A 165 18.85 -14.32 -11.18
CA GLY A 165 18.52 -15.72 -10.89
C GLY A 165 17.41 -16.30 -11.76
N PRO A 166 16.98 -17.54 -11.49
CA PRO A 166 15.83 -18.16 -12.17
C PRO A 166 14.50 -17.62 -11.66
N ILE A 167 13.43 -17.85 -12.43
CA ILE A 167 12.06 -17.83 -11.88
C ILE A 167 11.81 -19.06 -11.00
N ILE A 168 10.93 -18.95 -10.01
CA ILE A 168 10.77 -19.95 -8.94
C ILE A 168 10.25 -21.29 -9.48
N GLU A 169 9.34 -21.23 -10.44
CA GLU A 169 8.67 -22.36 -11.10
C GLU A 169 8.70 -22.16 -12.62
N PRO A 170 8.55 -23.23 -13.43
CA PRO A 170 8.49 -23.09 -14.87
C PRO A 170 7.38 -22.11 -15.28
N ALA A 171 7.70 -21.21 -16.22
CA ALA A 171 6.75 -20.18 -16.64
C ALA A 171 5.44 -20.80 -17.14
N SER A 172 4.32 -20.33 -16.61
CA SER A 172 2.97 -20.75 -16.99
C SER A 172 1.99 -19.59 -16.92
N GLY A 173 0.80 -19.77 -17.50
CA GLY A 173 -0.28 -18.78 -17.51
C GLY A 173 0.22 -17.39 -17.93
N LYS A 174 -0.14 -16.38 -17.13
CA LYS A 174 0.23 -14.98 -17.41
C LYS A 174 1.73 -14.82 -17.66
N LEU A 175 2.60 -15.39 -16.83
CA LEU A 175 4.05 -15.18 -16.98
C LEU A 175 4.57 -15.73 -18.30
N LEU A 176 4.12 -16.92 -18.71
CA LEU A 176 4.50 -17.49 -20.00
C LEU A 176 4.01 -16.61 -21.16
N ASP A 177 2.78 -16.12 -21.10
CA ASP A 177 2.23 -15.19 -22.09
C ASP A 177 3.08 -13.91 -22.15
N GLY A 178 3.46 -13.38 -20.98
CA GLY A 178 4.34 -12.23 -20.82
C GLY A 178 5.75 -12.45 -21.37
N LEU A 179 6.26 -13.68 -21.38
CA LEU A 179 7.57 -14.00 -21.95
C LEU A 179 7.52 -14.27 -23.45
N THR A 180 6.39 -14.73 -23.99
CA THR A 180 6.35 -15.30 -25.35
C THR A 180 5.49 -14.52 -26.34
N THR A 181 4.53 -13.72 -25.88
CA THR A 181 3.56 -13.05 -26.75
C THR A 181 3.65 -11.53 -26.64
N LEU A 182 3.39 -10.80 -27.73
CA LEU A 182 3.41 -9.33 -27.75
C LEU A 182 2.00 -8.77 -28.00
N GLY A 183 1.70 -7.63 -27.39
CA GLY A 183 0.47 -6.89 -27.66
C GLY A 183 0.49 -6.18 -29.03
N ALA A 184 -0.67 -5.72 -29.49
CA ALA A 184 -0.79 -5.06 -30.79
C ALA A 184 0.06 -3.78 -30.89
N GLY A 185 1.05 -3.78 -31.78
CA GLY A 185 2.00 -2.67 -31.97
C GLY A 185 3.18 -2.67 -31.00
N GLU A 186 3.28 -3.68 -30.13
CA GLU A 186 4.47 -3.94 -29.33
C GLU A 186 5.51 -4.73 -30.15
N SER A 187 6.78 -4.55 -29.82
CA SER A 187 7.89 -5.33 -30.38
C SER A 187 8.93 -5.64 -29.30
N TRP A 188 9.70 -6.71 -29.49
CA TRP A 188 10.83 -7.02 -28.62
C TRP A 188 12.03 -6.15 -29.00
N ALA A 189 12.47 -5.31 -28.09
CA ALA A 189 13.80 -4.71 -28.17
C ALA A 189 14.87 -5.71 -27.72
N ILE A 190 14.53 -6.53 -26.72
CA ILE A 190 15.25 -7.75 -26.34
C ILE A 190 14.19 -8.82 -26.12
N ALA A 191 14.23 -9.89 -26.91
CA ALA A 191 13.33 -11.02 -26.72
C ALA A 191 13.87 -11.91 -25.60
N PRO A 192 13.07 -12.24 -24.57
CA PRO A 192 13.47 -13.19 -23.54
C PRO A 192 13.60 -14.59 -24.15
N LYS A 193 14.51 -15.39 -23.60
CA LYS A 193 14.78 -16.76 -24.05
C LYS A 193 14.87 -17.67 -22.85
N GLN A 194 14.25 -18.85 -22.95
CA GLN A 194 14.54 -19.94 -22.04
C GLN A 194 15.98 -20.40 -22.27
N LEU A 195 16.77 -20.49 -21.21
CA LEU A 195 18.22 -20.73 -21.27
C LEU A 195 18.61 -22.18 -20.96
N ASP A 196 17.69 -22.96 -20.40
CA ASP A 196 17.90 -24.38 -20.12
C ASP A 196 16.60 -25.19 -20.21
N GLU A 197 16.68 -26.50 -20.04
CA GLU A 197 15.53 -27.40 -20.13
C GLU A 197 14.60 -27.36 -18.90
N THR A 198 15.01 -26.69 -17.81
CA THR A 198 14.21 -26.64 -16.58
C THR A 198 12.96 -25.77 -16.71
N GLY A 199 12.94 -24.88 -17.71
CA GLY A 199 11.88 -23.89 -17.90
C GLY A 199 11.92 -22.74 -16.89
N LYS A 200 12.92 -22.71 -15.98
CA LYS A 200 13.07 -21.71 -14.92
C LYS A 200 14.11 -20.64 -15.23
N LEU A 201 15.10 -20.93 -16.05
CA LEU A 201 16.13 -19.96 -16.39
C LEU A 201 15.74 -19.21 -17.66
N TRP A 202 15.50 -17.90 -17.54
CA TRP A 202 15.06 -17.04 -18.64
C TRP A 202 15.97 -15.82 -18.75
N SER A 203 16.37 -15.43 -19.96
CA SER A 203 17.01 -14.13 -20.19
C SER A 203 16.00 -12.98 -20.04
N PRO A 204 16.44 -11.75 -19.70
CA PRO A 204 15.53 -10.62 -19.56
C PRO A 204 14.88 -10.25 -20.90
N GLY A 205 13.65 -9.75 -20.84
CA GLY A 205 12.88 -9.23 -21.97
C GLY A 205 12.63 -7.73 -21.86
N VAL A 206 12.69 -7.03 -22.99
CA VAL A 206 12.35 -5.60 -23.08
C VAL A 206 11.36 -5.38 -24.22
N ARG A 207 10.14 -4.95 -23.87
CA ARG A 207 9.09 -4.58 -24.82
C ARG A 207 9.18 -3.10 -25.17
N GLN A 208 9.04 -2.78 -26.44
CA GLN A 208 8.86 -1.42 -26.93
C GLN A 208 7.47 -1.25 -27.52
N GLY A 209 6.92 -0.03 -27.40
CA GLY A 209 5.60 0.30 -27.94
C GLY A 209 4.43 -0.08 -27.02
N VAL A 210 4.69 -0.31 -25.73
CA VAL A 210 3.62 -0.53 -24.73
C VAL A 210 2.76 0.72 -24.66
N ARG A 211 1.48 0.58 -24.99
CA ARG A 211 0.53 1.70 -25.04
C ARG A 211 -0.24 1.83 -23.73
N ARG A 212 -0.61 3.06 -23.37
CA ARG A 212 -1.55 3.34 -22.27
C ARG A 212 -2.82 2.51 -22.48
N GLY A 213 -3.20 1.78 -21.44
CA GLY A 213 -4.36 0.88 -21.45
C GLY A 213 -4.16 -0.49 -22.12
N SER A 214 -2.97 -0.82 -22.66
CA SER A 214 -2.72 -2.17 -23.18
C SER A 214 -2.70 -3.22 -22.07
N GLU A 215 -2.82 -4.49 -22.45
CA GLU A 215 -2.67 -5.65 -21.55
C GLU A 215 -1.39 -5.54 -20.72
N TYR A 216 -0.24 -5.31 -21.37
CA TYR A 216 1.03 -5.21 -20.64
C TYR A 216 1.10 -4.00 -19.71
N HIS A 217 0.39 -2.90 -20.01
CA HIS A 217 0.28 -1.76 -19.09
C HIS A 217 -0.49 -2.12 -17.81
N ARG A 218 -1.52 -2.96 -17.91
CA ARG A 218 -2.45 -3.27 -16.82
C ARG A 218 -2.10 -4.54 -16.03
N THR A 219 -1.44 -5.51 -16.67
CA THR A 219 -1.21 -6.85 -16.10
C THR A 219 0.18 -6.97 -15.49
N GLU A 220 0.26 -7.41 -14.25
CA GLU A 220 1.53 -7.76 -13.60
C GLU A 220 1.90 -9.22 -13.89
N TYR A 221 3.03 -9.41 -14.57
CA TYR A 221 3.54 -10.71 -15.00
C TYR A 221 4.47 -11.39 -13.99
N PHE A 222 5.00 -10.66 -13.02
CA PHE A 222 5.88 -11.18 -11.95
C PHE A 222 7.11 -11.96 -12.48
N GLY A 223 7.81 -11.38 -13.46
CA GLY A 223 8.95 -12.00 -14.12
C GLY A 223 9.87 -10.99 -14.83
N PRO A 224 10.91 -11.46 -15.53
CA PRO A 224 12.02 -10.61 -15.98
C PRO A 224 11.68 -9.89 -17.30
N ILE A 225 10.62 -9.08 -17.28
CA ILE A 225 10.12 -8.34 -18.46
C ILE A 225 9.96 -6.87 -18.08
N LEU A 226 10.53 -5.98 -18.88
CA LEU A 226 10.35 -4.53 -18.78
C LEU A 226 9.56 -4.00 -19.97
N GLY A 227 8.51 -3.23 -19.73
CA GLY A 227 7.78 -2.49 -20.76
C GLY A 227 8.25 -1.04 -20.87
N VAL A 228 8.52 -0.60 -22.09
CA VAL A 228 8.88 0.78 -22.39
C VAL A 228 7.66 1.53 -22.92
N MET A 229 7.24 2.54 -22.17
CA MET A 229 6.18 3.48 -22.52
C MET A 229 6.75 4.88 -22.78
N VAL A 230 5.98 5.70 -23.49
CA VAL A 230 6.33 7.08 -23.81
C VAL A 230 5.18 7.98 -23.40
N ALA A 231 5.52 9.14 -22.84
CA ALA A 231 4.60 10.24 -22.56
C ALA A 231 5.20 11.54 -23.11
N GLU A 232 4.35 12.47 -23.54
CA GLU A 232 4.79 13.78 -24.02
C GLU A 232 5.21 14.69 -22.86
N THR A 233 4.50 14.59 -21.73
CA THR A 233 4.70 15.44 -20.55
C THR A 233 4.83 14.62 -19.28
N LEU A 234 5.38 15.23 -18.23
CA LEU A 234 5.41 14.62 -16.90
C LEU A 234 4.00 14.36 -16.38
N ASP A 235 3.05 15.27 -16.65
CA ASP A 235 1.68 15.13 -16.18
C ASP A 235 1.00 13.90 -16.78
N GLU A 236 1.17 13.68 -18.08
CA GLU A 236 0.69 12.47 -18.76
C GLU A 236 1.38 11.21 -18.23
N ALA A 237 2.69 11.26 -17.98
CA ALA A 237 3.41 10.13 -17.42
C ALA A 237 2.88 9.73 -16.04
N ILE A 238 2.58 10.70 -15.19
CA ILE A 238 1.96 10.47 -13.88
C ILE A 238 0.56 9.84 -14.06
N ASP A 239 -0.24 10.34 -15.01
CA ASP A 239 -1.57 9.78 -15.27
C ASP A 239 -1.51 8.33 -15.75
N ILE A 240 -0.56 8.01 -16.66
CA ILE A 240 -0.31 6.63 -17.11
C ILE A 240 -0.01 5.73 -15.91
N VAL A 241 0.91 6.13 -15.03
CA VAL A 241 1.29 5.31 -13.86
C VAL A 241 0.14 5.20 -12.86
N ASN A 242 -0.62 6.28 -12.64
CA ASN A 242 -1.75 6.28 -11.72
C ASN A 242 -2.95 5.50 -12.23
N GLU A 243 -3.05 5.25 -13.53
CA GLU A 243 -4.17 4.55 -14.11
C GLU A 243 -4.22 3.07 -13.73
N VAL A 244 -3.10 2.43 -13.40
CA VAL A 244 -3.09 1.02 -13.01
C VAL A 244 -3.84 0.79 -11.69
N ASP A 245 -4.40 -0.40 -11.53
CA ASP A 245 -5.18 -0.79 -10.34
C ASP A 245 -4.34 -0.88 -9.06
N TYR A 246 -3.01 -0.81 -9.20
CA TYR A 246 -2.04 -0.96 -8.14
C TYR A 246 -1.39 0.37 -7.77
N GLY A 247 -0.83 0.43 -6.57
CA GLY A 247 -0.21 1.64 -6.01
C GLY A 247 0.87 1.30 -5.00
N LEU A 248 1.77 0.36 -5.32
CA LEU A 248 2.79 -0.11 -4.39
C LEU A 248 4.05 0.78 -4.39
N THR A 249 4.84 0.71 -5.45
CA THR A 249 6.06 1.53 -5.61
C THR A 249 6.02 2.37 -6.88
N SER A 250 6.65 3.53 -6.86
CA SER A 250 6.90 4.33 -8.06
C SER A 250 8.20 5.11 -7.95
N GLY A 251 8.87 5.29 -9.09
CA GLY A 251 10.14 6.00 -9.19
C GLY A 251 10.07 7.22 -10.10
N LEU A 252 10.83 8.25 -9.78
CA LEU A 252 11.13 9.37 -10.67
C LEU A 252 12.65 9.56 -10.78
N HIS A 253 13.15 9.62 -12.00
CA HIS A 253 14.46 10.20 -12.29
C HIS A 253 14.26 11.59 -12.90
N SER A 254 14.69 12.61 -12.15
CA SER A 254 14.72 14.02 -12.53
C SER A 254 15.63 14.79 -11.58
N LEU A 255 16.39 15.75 -12.12
CA LEU A 255 17.17 16.71 -11.34
C LEU A 255 16.47 18.08 -11.23
N ASP A 256 15.22 18.19 -11.69
CA ASP A 256 14.42 19.42 -11.62
C ASP A 256 13.51 19.38 -10.37
N PRO A 257 13.67 20.31 -9.39
CA PRO A 257 12.84 20.36 -8.20
C PRO A 257 11.34 20.55 -8.47
N GLY A 258 10.97 21.26 -9.55
CA GLY A 258 9.59 21.50 -9.93
C GLY A 258 8.89 20.22 -10.41
N GLU A 259 9.59 19.41 -11.21
CA GLU A 259 9.17 18.07 -11.63
C GLU A 259 9.02 17.14 -10.43
N ILE A 260 10.02 17.11 -9.53
CA ILE A 260 9.97 16.30 -8.31
C ILE A 260 8.77 16.69 -7.45
N GLY A 261 8.55 17.99 -7.21
CA GLY A 261 7.43 18.47 -6.42
C GLY A 261 6.07 18.14 -7.06
N THR A 262 5.94 18.27 -8.37
CA THR A 262 4.72 17.89 -9.11
C THR A 262 4.44 16.41 -8.99
N TRP A 263 5.47 15.58 -9.19
CA TRP A 263 5.35 14.13 -9.06
C TRP A 263 4.97 13.70 -7.64
N LEU A 264 5.65 14.21 -6.61
CA LEU A 264 5.36 13.89 -5.20
C LEU A 264 3.94 14.25 -4.77
N ARG A 265 3.31 15.26 -5.38
CA ARG A 265 1.92 15.66 -5.09
C ARG A 265 0.88 14.79 -5.81
N ARG A 266 1.17 14.33 -7.02
CA ARG A 266 0.18 13.69 -7.91
C ARG A 266 0.29 12.18 -7.99
N ILE A 267 1.47 11.60 -7.75
CA ILE A 267 1.69 10.15 -7.89
C ILE A 267 0.94 9.37 -6.80
N GLN A 268 0.31 8.26 -7.17
CA GLN A 268 -0.51 7.42 -6.31
C GLN A 268 0.15 6.08 -6.02
N ALA A 269 1.16 6.09 -5.15
CA ALA A 269 1.79 4.88 -4.64
C ALA A 269 2.20 5.04 -3.16
N GLY A 270 2.25 3.93 -2.44
CA GLY A 270 2.64 3.93 -1.03
C GLY A 270 4.14 4.18 -0.80
N ASN A 271 5.01 3.76 -1.72
CA ASN A 271 6.46 3.91 -1.61
C ASN A 271 7.02 4.66 -2.83
N LEU A 272 7.57 5.85 -2.60
CA LEU A 272 8.08 6.75 -3.62
C LEU A 272 9.60 6.83 -3.56
N TYR A 273 10.24 6.78 -4.72
CA TYR A 273 11.69 6.83 -4.83
C TYR A 273 12.12 7.86 -5.88
N VAL A 274 13.06 8.74 -5.52
CA VAL A 274 13.57 9.79 -6.42
C VAL A 274 15.06 9.61 -6.63
N ASN A 275 15.46 9.50 -7.90
CA ASN A 275 16.83 9.30 -8.35
C ASN A 275 17.52 8.08 -7.73
N ARG A 276 16.79 6.95 -7.66
CA ARG A 276 17.25 5.66 -7.16
C ARG A 276 16.32 4.52 -7.60
N SER A 277 16.76 3.27 -7.40
CA SER A 277 15.91 2.09 -7.62
C SER A 277 14.66 2.08 -6.71
N ILE A 278 13.58 1.48 -7.18
CA ILE A 278 12.29 1.41 -6.46
C ILE A 278 12.11 0.13 -5.62
N THR A 279 13.14 -0.72 -5.55
CA THR A 279 13.15 -1.97 -4.78
C THR A 279 14.14 -1.91 -3.61
N GLY A 280 14.07 -2.88 -2.70
CA GLY A 280 15.02 -2.97 -1.58
C GLY A 280 14.69 -2.03 -0.43
N ALA A 281 13.40 -1.85 -0.13
CA ALA A 281 12.94 -1.11 1.03
C ALA A 281 13.58 -1.67 2.31
N ILE A 282 14.13 -0.79 3.13
CA ILE A 282 14.76 -1.11 4.41
C ILE A 282 13.79 -0.76 5.52
N VAL A 283 13.60 -1.69 6.47
CA VAL A 283 12.75 -1.51 7.66
C VAL A 283 13.04 -0.16 8.33
N ARG A 284 11.99 0.51 8.79
CA ARG A 284 11.99 1.89 9.30
C ARG A 284 12.37 2.96 8.27
N ARG A 285 13.37 2.77 7.42
CA ARG A 285 13.78 3.81 6.45
C ARG A 285 12.72 4.05 5.38
N GLN A 286 12.21 2.97 4.80
CA GLN A 286 11.11 3.00 3.85
C GLN A 286 10.05 1.98 4.28
N PRO A 287 9.23 2.27 5.31
CA PRO A 287 8.11 1.40 5.66
C PRO A 287 7.33 1.01 4.41
N PHE A 288 7.10 -0.30 4.25
CA PHE A 288 6.71 -0.85 2.97
C PHE A 288 5.24 -1.25 2.96
N GLY A 289 4.52 -0.82 1.93
CA GLY A 289 3.13 -1.18 1.70
C GLY A 289 2.45 -0.27 0.70
N GLY A 290 1.44 -0.77 0.01
CA GLY A 290 0.84 -0.09 -1.14
C GLY A 290 -0.50 0.58 -0.86
N TRP A 291 -1.05 1.17 -1.91
CA TRP A 291 -2.44 1.64 -1.98
C TRP A 291 -3.20 0.89 -3.07
N LYS A 292 -4.52 1.11 -3.17
CA LYS A 292 -5.41 0.44 -4.14
C LYS A 292 -5.32 -1.10 -3.98
N LYS A 293 -5.30 -1.87 -5.08
CA LYS A 293 -5.18 -3.34 -5.03
C LYS A 293 -3.83 -3.86 -4.54
N SER A 294 -2.88 -3.00 -4.15
CA SER A 294 -1.62 -3.42 -3.52
C SER A 294 -1.70 -3.58 -2.00
N ALA A 295 -2.85 -3.27 -1.39
CA ALA A 295 -3.09 -3.52 0.02
C ALA A 295 -4.54 -3.92 0.29
N VAL A 296 -4.75 -4.80 1.25
CA VAL A 296 -6.05 -5.21 1.79
C VAL A 296 -6.09 -4.91 3.28
N GLY A 297 -7.23 -4.39 3.75
CA GLY A 297 -7.44 -4.01 5.15
C GLY A 297 -6.89 -2.62 5.48
N ALA A 298 -6.32 -2.46 6.69
CA ALA A 298 -5.99 -1.14 7.22
C ALA A 298 -4.89 -0.38 6.45
N GLY A 299 -4.09 -1.08 5.64
CA GLY A 299 -3.04 -0.49 4.80
C GLY A 299 -1.89 0.16 5.58
N THR A 300 -1.63 -0.31 6.80
CA THR A 300 -0.44 0.07 7.58
C THR A 300 0.80 -0.61 7.02
N LYS A 301 1.92 0.11 6.96
CA LYS A 301 3.14 -0.39 6.32
C LYS A 301 3.96 -1.32 7.20
N ALA A 302 4.37 -2.46 6.64
CA ALA A 302 5.35 -3.35 7.26
C ALA A 302 6.66 -2.59 7.56
N GLY A 303 7.19 -2.79 8.76
CA GLY A 303 8.37 -2.07 9.24
C GLY A 303 8.12 -0.59 9.57
N GLY A 304 6.85 -0.14 9.59
CA GLY A 304 6.41 1.17 10.03
C GLY A 304 5.87 1.18 11.47
N VAL A 305 5.61 2.38 11.99
CA VAL A 305 5.21 2.60 13.39
C VAL A 305 3.80 2.08 13.72
N ASN A 306 2.92 1.94 12.72
CA ASN A 306 1.54 1.51 12.91
C ASN A 306 1.29 0.02 12.65
N TYR A 307 2.29 -0.74 12.18
CA TYR A 307 2.03 -2.12 11.76
C TYR A 307 1.46 -2.99 12.90
N LEU A 308 1.88 -2.76 14.13
CA LEU A 308 1.38 -3.48 15.30
C LEU A 308 0.00 -2.99 15.78
N VAL A 309 -0.37 -1.75 15.46
CA VAL A 309 -1.66 -1.16 15.87
C VAL A 309 -2.83 -1.95 15.27
N GLY A 310 -2.64 -2.46 14.05
CA GLY A 310 -3.59 -3.32 13.37
C GLY A 310 -3.44 -4.80 13.70
N LEU A 311 -2.80 -5.21 14.80
CA LEU A 311 -2.69 -6.63 15.20
C LEU A 311 -3.38 -6.93 16.53
N GLY A 312 -4.18 -6.00 17.04
CA GLY A 312 -5.05 -6.17 18.21
C GLY A 312 -6.35 -5.39 18.06
N SER A 313 -7.08 -5.26 19.16
CA SER A 313 -8.29 -4.43 19.29
C SER A 313 -8.02 -3.25 20.22
N TRP A 314 -8.89 -2.24 20.16
CA TRP A 314 -8.77 -1.03 20.98
C TRP A 314 -10.05 -0.74 21.73
N GLU A 315 -9.93 -0.36 23.00
CA GLU A 315 -11.03 0.14 23.81
C GLU A 315 -10.81 1.62 24.14
N SER A 316 -11.91 2.36 24.30
CA SER A 316 -11.82 3.77 24.66
C SER A 316 -11.40 3.95 26.12
N ALA A 317 -10.53 4.92 26.35
CA ALA A 317 -10.18 5.40 27.67
C ALA A 317 -10.18 6.93 27.67
N VAL A 318 -10.42 7.53 28.83
CA VAL A 318 -10.42 8.99 29.00
C VAL A 318 -9.08 9.56 28.54
N ALA A 319 -9.11 10.45 27.54
CA ALA A 319 -7.92 11.11 27.03
C ALA A 319 -7.32 12.03 28.09
N ARG A 320 -6.02 11.88 28.34
CA ARG A 320 -5.29 12.62 29.39
C ARG A 320 -4.42 13.75 28.85
N ALA A 321 -4.30 13.86 27.52
CA ALA A 321 -3.48 14.84 26.85
C ALA A 321 -4.18 15.32 25.58
N GLY A 322 -4.01 16.61 25.26
CA GLY A 322 -4.60 17.23 24.09
C GLY A 322 -3.98 18.60 23.82
N SER A 323 -4.23 19.13 22.63
CA SER A 323 -3.86 20.48 22.20
C SER A 323 -5.11 21.27 21.82
N THR A 324 -5.00 22.60 21.70
CA THR A 324 -6.14 23.45 21.31
C THR A 324 -6.62 23.10 19.90
N PRO A 325 -7.85 22.60 19.71
CA PRO A 325 -8.31 22.18 18.39
C PRO A 325 -8.32 23.33 17.37
N SER A 326 -8.13 22.99 16.10
CA SER A 326 -8.26 23.96 15.01
C SER A 326 -9.62 24.70 15.03
N SER A 327 -9.63 25.93 14.52
CA SER A 327 -10.83 26.78 14.48
C SER A 327 -12.00 26.12 13.74
N ALA A 328 -11.72 25.38 12.67
CA ALA A 328 -12.71 24.63 11.90
C ALA A 328 -13.36 23.52 12.75
N VAL A 329 -12.55 22.72 13.46
CA VAL A 329 -13.05 21.65 14.34
C VAL A 329 -13.85 22.23 15.51
N SER A 330 -13.37 23.27 16.18
CA SER A 330 -14.12 23.88 17.27
C SER A 330 -15.43 24.53 16.80
N ALA A 331 -15.43 25.14 15.61
CA ALA A 331 -16.66 25.70 15.03
C ALA A 331 -17.68 24.61 14.70
N PHE A 332 -17.23 23.49 14.14
CA PHE A 332 -18.06 22.33 13.87
C PHE A 332 -18.71 21.79 15.15
N VAL A 333 -17.92 21.45 16.17
CA VAL A 333 -18.44 20.88 17.43
C VAL A 333 -19.47 21.83 18.06
N ARG A 334 -19.18 23.14 18.14
CA ARG A 334 -20.15 24.13 18.64
C ARG A 334 -21.44 24.19 17.82
N ALA A 335 -21.36 24.12 16.49
CA ALA A 335 -22.53 24.19 15.61
C ALA A 335 -23.47 22.97 15.76
N THR A 336 -22.95 21.82 16.21
CA THR A 336 -23.78 20.65 16.46
C THR A 336 -24.67 20.79 17.70
N GLY A 337 -24.32 21.69 18.63
CA GLY A 337 -24.99 21.84 19.91
C GLY A 337 -24.75 20.68 20.89
N VAL A 338 -23.89 19.72 20.56
CA VAL A 338 -23.50 18.62 21.44
C VAL A 338 -22.57 19.15 22.53
N ALA A 339 -23.00 19.03 23.78
CA ALA A 339 -22.19 19.35 24.96
C ALA A 339 -21.70 18.04 25.58
N SER A 340 -20.46 17.65 25.26
CA SER A 340 -19.86 16.40 25.74
C SER A 340 -18.39 16.61 26.07
N GLU A 341 -18.02 16.42 27.34
CA GLU A 341 -16.62 16.51 27.76
C GLU A 341 -15.74 15.46 27.05
N SER A 342 -16.32 14.31 26.68
CA SER A 342 -15.63 13.27 25.91
C SER A 342 -15.25 13.79 24.53
N VAL A 343 -16.19 14.41 23.81
CA VAL A 343 -15.93 15.02 22.50
C VAL A 343 -14.88 16.11 22.62
N ASP A 344 -14.97 16.99 23.63
CA ASP A 344 -14.01 18.07 23.85
C ASP A 344 -12.58 17.56 24.08
N ARG A 345 -12.41 16.53 24.93
CA ARG A 345 -11.11 15.89 25.15
C ARG A 345 -10.60 15.22 23.90
N ALA A 346 -11.49 14.55 23.16
CA ALA A 346 -11.10 13.79 21.99
C ALA A 346 -10.66 14.68 20.82
N VAL A 347 -11.35 15.79 20.55
CA VAL A 347 -10.89 16.74 19.51
C VAL A 347 -9.58 17.42 19.89
N ALA A 348 -9.30 17.59 21.18
CA ALA A 348 -8.01 18.06 21.66
C ALA A 348 -6.92 16.98 21.48
N SER A 349 -7.26 15.71 21.70
CA SER A 349 -6.37 14.56 21.42
C SER A 349 -6.05 14.43 19.94
N ASP A 350 -7.04 14.63 19.06
CA ASP A 350 -6.85 14.65 17.59
C ASP A 350 -5.86 15.73 17.17
N GLU A 351 -5.98 16.94 17.72
CA GLU A 351 -5.04 18.03 17.43
C GLU A 351 -3.62 17.71 17.89
N LEU A 352 -3.48 17.11 19.08
CA LEU A 352 -2.19 16.64 19.55
C LEU A 352 -1.59 15.58 18.61
N ALA A 353 -2.37 14.57 18.24
CA ALA A 353 -1.93 13.52 17.33
C ALA A 353 -1.56 14.07 15.94
N TRP A 354 -2.29 15.06 15.45
CA TRP A 354 -1.94 15.73 14.20
C TRP A 354 -0.63 16.50 14.31
N THR A 355 -0.48 17.34 15.32
CA THR A 355 0.71 18.19 15.46
C THR A 355 1.97 17.39 15.80
N SER A 356 1.84 16.25 16.47
CA SER A 356 2.98 15.40 16.84
C SER A 356 3.34 14.33 15.82
N GLU A 357 2.36 13.80 15.08
CA GLU A 357 2.55 12.61 14.23
C GLU A 357 1.96 12.80 12.82
N PHE A 358 0.64 12.93 12.70
CA PHE A 358 -0.03 12.76 11.41
C PHE A 358 0.13 13.94 10.44
N GLY A 359 0.26 15.15 10.98
CA GLY A 359 0.42 16.38 10.22
C GLY A 359 1.86 16.70 9.84
N THR A 360 2.82 15.87 10.24
CA THR A 360 4.25 16.11 10.06
C THR A 360 4.85 15.09 9.11
N ALA A 361 5.56 15.55 8.10
CA ALA A 361 6.45 14.72 7.30
C ALA A 361 7.81 14.64 8.01
N ALA A 362 8.26 13.44 8.40
CA ALA A 362 9.47 13.27 9.20
C ALA A 362 10.50 12.42 8.46
N ASP A 363 11.76 12.87 8.41
CA ASP A 363 12.87 11.99 8.04
C ASP A 363 13.18 11.04 9.20
N VAL A 364 12.79 9.78 9.05
CA VAL A 364 12.85 8.78 10.12
C VAL A 364 14.23 8.13 10.28
N SER A 365 15.18 8.49 9.40
CA SER A 365 16.53 7.92 9.34
C SER A 365 17.67 8.94 9.42
N ALA A 366 17.44 10.17 8.96
CA ALA A 366 18.39 11.29 8.95
C ALA A 366 19.77 10.93 8.36
N LEU A 367 19.79 10.25 7.20
CA LEU A 367 21.05 9.89 6.54
C LEU A 367 21.54 11.06 5.66
N SER A 368 22.85 11.31 5.66
CA SER A 368 23.44 12.39 4.84
C SER A 368 23.28 12.17 3.33
N ALA A 369 23.27 10.91 2.89
CA ALA A 369 23.22 10.53 1.49
C ALA A 369 21.79 10.33 0.95
N GLU A 370 20.79 10.26 1.82
CA GLU A 370 19.43 9.85 1.45
C GLU A 370 18.41 10.36 2.46
N ARG A 371 17.47 11.18 1.98
CA ARG A 371 16.32 11.63 2.78
C ARG A 371 15.26 10.53 2.78
N ASN A 372 14.80 10.15 3.95
CA ASN A 372 13.86 9.03 4.14
C ASN A 372 12.65 9.47 4.92
N VAL A 373 11.69 10.04 4.21
CA VAL A 373 10.54 10.68 4.81
C VAL A 373 9.37 9.72 4.92
N PHE A 374 8.77 9.72 6.10
CA PHE A 374 7.48 9.10 6.35
C PHE A 374 6.44 10.19 6.58
N ARG A 375 5.28 10.07 5.92
CA ARG A 375 4.18 11.03 6.03
C ARG A 375 2.83 10.34 5.94
N TYR A 376 1.80 11.06 6.36
CA TYR A 376 0.41 10.67 6.21
C TYR A 376 -0.28 11.59 5.20
N LEU A 377 -1.16 11.03 4.39
CA LEU A 377 -1.99 11.78 3.46
C LEU A 377 -3.46 11.45 3.74
N PRO A 378 -4.39 12.39 3.47
CA PRO A 378 -5.81 12.11 3.52
C PRO A 378 -6.15 10.91 2.62
N PHE A 379 -7.00 10.02 3.12
CA PHE A 379 -7.62 8.99 2.29
C PHE A 379 -8.62 9.65 1.33
N PRO A 380 -8.74 9.20 0.07
CA PRO A 380 -9.53 9.94 -0.94
C PRO A 380 -11.05 9.93 -0.70
N GLY A 381 -11.57 9.01 0.12
CA GLY A 381 -12.99 9.00 0.49
C GLY A 381 -13.30 7.89 1.50
N VAL A 382 -14.00 8.22 2.60
CA VAL A 382 -14.37 7.25 3.65
C VAL A 382 -15.87 7.32 3.92
N HIS A 383 -16.51 6.15 4.02
CA HIS A 383 -17.89 6.09 4.49
C HIS A 383 -17.92 6.04 6.02
N VAL A 384 -18.63 6.98 6.64
CA VAL A 384 -18.90 6.96 8.09
C VAL A 384 -20.34 6.53 8.27
N ARG A 385 -20.57 5.43 8.99
CA ARG A 385 -21.89 4.86 9.20
C ARG A 385 -22.23 4.85 10.69
N LEU A 386 -23.33 5.50 11.06
CA LEU A 386 -23.89 5.43 12.40
C LEU A 386 -24.98 4.35 12.47
N GLY A 387 -24.70 3.27 13.21
CA GLY A 387 -25.65 2.21 13.53
C GLY A 387 -26.73 2.67 14.51
N THR A 388 -27.73 1.82 14.73
CA THR A 388 -28.89 2.12 15.60
C THR A 388 -28.54 2.29 17.07
N GLU A 389 -27.50 1.61 17.54
CA GLU A 389 -27.02 1.67 18.93
C GLU A 389 -25.98 2.77 19.15
N GLY A 390 -25.53 3.44 18.08
CA GLY A 390 -24.52 4.48 18.15
C GLY A 390 -25.08 5.81 18.65
N THR A 391 -24.21 6.64 19.23
CA THR A 391 -24.62 7.95 19.73
C THR A 391 -24.30 9.07 18.73
N ILE A 392 -25.03 10.18 18.85
CA ILE A 392 -24.71 11.41 18.11
C ILE A 392 -23.33 11.95 18.53
N GLU A 393 -22.93 11.76 19.79
CA GLU A 393 -21.62 12.16 20.29
C GLU A 393 -20.50 11.43 19.53
N ASP A 394 -20.64 10.12 19.36
CA ASP A 394 -19.71 9.29 18.59
C ASP A 394 -19.62 9.74 17.13
N LEU A 395 -20.77 10.06 16.52
CA LEU A 395 -20.78 10.58 15.15
C LEU A 395 -20.03 11.91 15.03
N VAL A 396 -20.29 12.86 15.93
CA VAL A 396 -19.59 14.16 15.95
C VAL A 396 -18.09 13.96 16.16
N ARG A 397 -17.72 13.09 17.10
CA ARG A 397 -16.33 12.70 17.41
C ARG A 397 -15.60 12.16 16.17
N VAL A 398 -16.20 11.21 15.46
CA VAL A 398 -15.60 10.55 14.30
C VAL A 398 -15.50 11.52 13.11
N VAL A 399 -16.53 12.33 12.87
CA VAL A 399 -16.50 13.34 11.79
C VAL A 399 -15.51 14.46 12.10
N ALA A 400 -15.30 14.82 13.38
CA ALA A 400 -14.27 15.77 13.78
C ALA A 400 -12.85 15.27 13.46
N ALA A 401 -12.57 13.97 13.67
CA ALA A 401 -11.31 13.35 13.25
C ALA A 401 -11.12 13.41 11.73
N ALA A 402 -12.17 13.11 10.95
CA ALA A 402 -12.13 13.20 9.49
C ALA A 402 -11.88 14.64 9.00
N LEU A 403 -12.56 15.61 9.62
CA LEU A 403 -12.35 17.03 9.36
C LEU A 403 -10.91 17.46 9.68
N ARG A 404 -10.36 16.99 10.80
CA ARG A 404 -8.97 17.29 11.17
C ARG A 404 -7.97 16.66 10.21
N ALA A 405 -8.26 15.45 9.74
CA ALA A 405 -7.46 14.75 8.73
C ALA A 405 -7.56 15.37 7.33
N GLY A 406 -8.58 16.19 7.06
CA GLY A 406 -8.85 16.74 5.73
C GLY A 406 -9.40 15.70 4.76
N THR A 407 -10.03 14.64 5.28
CA THR A 407 -10.46 13.48 4.49
C THR A 407 -11.92 13.63 4.08
N PRO A 408 -12.24 13.55 2.77
CA PRO A 408 -13.62 13.53 2.31
C PRO A 408 -14.39 12.34 2.88
N VAL A 409 -15.62 12.59 3.34
CA VAL A 409 -16.48 11.57 3.93
C VAL A 409 -17.90 11.61 3.38
N GLN A 410 -18.50 10.43 3.24
CA GLN A 410 -19.94 10.30 3.08
C GLN A 410 -20.53 9.70 4.36
N VAL A 411 -21.49 10.41 4.95
CA VAL A 411 -22.07 10.04 6.23
C VAL A 411 -23.43 9.38 5.99
N SER A 412 -23.64 8.19 6.51
CA SER A 412 -24.93 7.49 6.52
C SER A 412 -25.35 7.09 7.93
N MET A 413 -26.65 7.03 8.20
CA MET A 413 -27.17 6.64 9.50
C MET A 413 -28.52 5.93 9.39
N ALA A 414 -28.76 4.96 10.27
CA ALA A 414 -30.05 4.25 10.37
C ALA A 414 -31.15 5.12 11.00
N VAL A 415 -30.77 6.15 11.75
CA VAL A 415 -31.67 7.04 12.50
C VAL A 415 -31.76 8.42 11.85
N ALA A 416 -32.76 9.21 12.24
CA ALA A 416 -32.82 10.63 11.90
C ALA A 416 -31.92 11.45 12.85
N LEU A 417 -31.22 12.46 12.32
CA LEU A 417 -30.38 13.35 13.12
C LEU A 417 -31.17 14.58 13.58
N PRO A 418 -30.84 15.16 14.74
CA PRO A 418 -31.27 16.51 15.09
C PRO A 418 -30.86 17.49 13.99
N GLU A 419 -31.72 18.46 13.71
CA GLU A 419 -31.55 19.40 12.60
C GLU A 419 -30.24 20.20 12.70
N ALA A 420 -29.84 20.58 13.92
CA ALA A 420 -28.58 21.28 14.17
C ALA A 420 -27.36 20.44 13.73
N VAL A 421 -27.33 19.15 14.10
CA VAL A 421 -26.26 18.22 13.73
C VAL A 421 -26.23 18.00 12.22
N ALA A 422 -27.40 17.73 11.61
CA ALA A 422 -27.50 17.53 10.17
C ALA A 422 -27.04 18.77 9.38
N THR A 423 -27.36 19.97 9.87
CA THR A 423 -26.94 21.24 9.26
C THR A 423 -25.44 21.46 9.42
N ALA A 424 -24.90 21.21 10.61
CA ALA A 424 -23.46 21.32 10.88
C ALA A 424 -22.64 20.37 9.99
N LEU A 425 -23.08 19.11 9.84
CA LEU A 425 -22.43 18.14 8.95
C LEU A 425 -22.43 18.61 7.50
N ARG A 426 -23.57 19.04 6.96
CA ARG A 426 -23.68 19.54 5.57
C ARG A 426 -22.88 20.82 5.32
N GLY A 427 -22.56 21.58 6.36
CA GLY A 427 -21.74 22.78 6.28
C GLY A 427 -20.24 22.51 6.17
N LEU A 428 -19.78 21.26 6.38
CA LEU A 428 -18.37 20.90 6.29
C LEU A 428 -17.93 20.66 4.85
N SER A 429 -16.81 21.24 4.45
CA SER A 429 -16.23 21.03 3.12
C SER A 429 -15.77 19.60 2.85
N VAL A 430 -15.50 18.82 3.91
CA VAL A 430 -15.11 17.41 3.80
C VAL A 430 -16.31 16.47 3.70
N VAL A 431 -17.53 16.91 4.04
CA VAL A 431 -18.72 16.03 4.00
C VAL A 431 -19.36 16.14 2.62
N GLU A 432 -19.22 15.10 1.81
CA GLU A 432 -19.74 15.08 0.44
C GLU A 432 -21.24 14.77 0.40
N SER A 433 -21.74 13.98 1.36
CA SER A 433 -23.16 13.64 1.45
C SER A 433 -23.57 13.17 2.85
N VAL A 434 -24.83 13.41 3.20
CA VAL A 434 -25.47 12.96 4.44
C VAL A 434 -26.75 12.21 4.09
N ARG A 435 -26.82 10.90 4.40
CA ARG A 435 -28.00 10.05 4.18
C ARG A 435 -28.61 9.62 5.51
N GLN A 436 -29.84 10.03 5.77
CA GLN A 436 -30.58 9.68 6.98
C GLN A 436 -31.53 8.51 6.71
N THR A 437 -31.81 7.72 7.75
CA THR A 437 -32.76 6.58 7.67
C THR A 437 -32.42 5.58 6.55
N GLU A 438 -31.13 5.40 6.24
CA GLU A 438 -30.66 4.38 5.28
C GLU A 438 -30.57 3.04 6.01
N SER A 439 -31.21 1.99 5.49
CA SER A 439 -31.12 0.64 6.07
C SER A 439 -29.74 0.03 5.87
N ASP A 440 -29.40 -0.98 6.67
CA ASP A 440 -28.09 -1.64 6.60
C ASP A 440 -27.92 -2.37 5.27
N GLU A 441 -28.99 -2.95 4.71
CA GLU A 441 -28.97 -3.61 3.40
C GLU A 441 -28.75 -2.60 2.27
N ALA A 442 -29.40 -1.43 2.33
CA ALA A 442 -29.22 -0.37 1.35
C ALA A 442 -27.80 0.21 1.41
N PHE A 443 -27.27 0.37 2.62
CA PHE A 443 -25.89 0.79 2.85
C PHE A 443 -24.91 -0.24 2.26
N ALA A 444 -25.04 -1.51 2.64
CA ALA A 444 -24.17 -2.58 2.16
C ALA A 444 -24.21 -2.74 0.64
N ALA A 445 -25.39 -2.71 0.02
CA ALA A 445 -25.53 -2.76 -1.44
C ALA A 445 -24.83 -1.58 -2.14
N ARG A 446 -24.87 -0.39 -1.54
CA ARG A 446 -24.17 0.79 -2.06
C ARG A 446 -22.65 0.66 -1.94
N ILE A 447 -22.14 0.12 -0.83
CA ILE A 447 -20.72 -0.18 -0.68
C ILE A 447 -20.28 -1.26 -1.68
N ALA A 448 -21.07 -2.32 -1.81
CA ALA A 448 -20.82 -3.43 -2.73
C ALA A 448 -20.73 -3.00 -4.20
N ALA A 449 -21.56 -2.03 -4.61
CA ALA A 449 -21.53 -1.46 -5.96
C ALA A 449 -20.53 -0.29 -6.13
N GLY A 450 -19.92 0.17 -5.04
CA GLY A 450 -19.02 1.33 -5.02
C GLY A 450 -17.57 0.99 -5.39
N PRO A 451 -16.72 2.01 -5.58
CA PRO A 451 -15.27 1.80 -5.74
C PRO A 451 -14.65 1.26 -4.45
N SER A 452 -13.38 0.81 -4.52
CA SER A 452 -12.56 0.53 -3.33
C SER A 452 -12.61 1.69 -2.35
N THR A 453 -12.80 1.39 -1.06
CA THR A 453 -13.11 2.39 -0.05
C THR A 453 -12.74 1.92 1.36
N ARG A 454 -12.91 2.82 2.33
CA ARG A 454 -12.89 2.50 3.75
C ARG A 454 -14.26 2.79 4.35
N VAL A 455 -14.65 1.98 5.32
CA VAL A 455 -15.87 2.16 6.08
C VAL A 455 -15.53 2.26 7.56
N ARG A 456 -15.89 3.37 8.20
CA ARG A 456 -15.86 3.54 9.65
C ARG A 456 -17.28 3.32 10.18
N LEU A 457 -17.52 2.17 10.78
CA LEU A 457 -18.79 1.80 11.42
C LEU A 457 -18.80 2.33 12.86
N ILE A 458 -19.93 2.86 13.33
CA ILE A 458 -20.12 3.33 14.71
C ILE A 458 -21.26 2.51 15.31
N ALA A 459 -20.92 1.65 16.28
CA ALA A 459 -21.85 0.74 16.95
C ALA A 459 -22.65 -0.14 15.96
N GLU A 460 -21.95 -0.80 15.04
CA GLU A 460 -22.52 -1.70 14.03
C GLU A 460 -21.57 -2.89 13.80
N ASP A 461 -22.14 -4.05 13.45
CA ASP A 461 -21.40 -5.29 13.23
C ASP A 461 -20.70 -5.31 11.87
N ALA A 462 -19.38 -5.49 11.88
CA ALA A 462 -18.57 -5.63 10.66
C ALA A 462 -18.95 -6.86 9.84
N ALA A 463 -19.41 -7.95 10.48
CA ALA A 463 -19.71 -9.20 9.79
C ALA A 463 -20.91 -9.04 8.84
N ALA A 464 -21.95 -8.31 9.25
CA ALA A 464 -23.11 -8.03 8.40
C ALA A 464 -22.71 -7.26 7.12
N LEU A 465 -21.88 -6.22 7.25
CA LEU A 465 -21.37 -5.48 6.10
C LEU A 465 -20.46 -6.34 5.21
N ALA A 466 -19.61 -7.17 5.82
CA ALA A 466 -18.74 -8.08 5.08
C ALA A 466 -19.54 -9.07 4.23
N VAL A 467 -20.63 -9.63 4.76
CA VAL A 467 -21.56 -10.47 4.00
C VAL A 467 -22.26 -9.67 2.90
N GLY A 468 -22.78 -8.48 3.21
CA GLY A 468 -23.48 -7.65 2.23
C GLY A 468 -22.61 -7.09 1.10
N THR A 469 -21.28 -7.15 1.27
CA THR A 469 -20.28 -6.78 0.25
C THR A 469 -19.59 -7.98 -0.38
N ASP A 470 -20.08 -9.20 -0.13
CA ASP A 470 -19.51 -10.46 -0.62
C ASP A 470 -18.02 -10.62 -0.29
N GLY A 471 -17.60 -10.12 0.89
CA GLY A 471 -16.23 -10.23 1.37
C GLY A 471 -15.19 -9.43 0.57
N ARG A 472 -15.60 -8.43 -0.22
CA ARG A 472 -14.69 -7.62 -1.06
C ARG A 472 -13.40 -7.18 -0.32
N PRO A 473 -12.20 -7.64 -0.74
CA PRO A 473 -10.95 -7.29 -0.07
C PRO A 473 -10.55 -5.81 -0.18
N ASP A 474 -11.07 -5.10 -1.19
CA ASP A 474 -10.81 -3.69 -1.43
C ASP A 474 -11.71 -2.74 -0.62
N VAL A 475 -12.54 -3.29 0.29
CA VAL A 475 -13.31 -2.55 1.29
C VAL A 475 -12.69 -2.79 2.67
N ALA A 476 -12.03 -1.78 3.22
CA ALA A 476 -11.48 -1.89 4.58
C ALA A 476 -12.51 -1.40 5.61
N VAL A 477 -12.94 -2.30 6.50
CA VAL A 477 -13.93 -2.01 7.55
C VAL A 477 -13.22 -1.75 8.87
N TYR A 478 -13.54 -0.61 9.49
CA TYR A 478 -13.11 -0.19 10.82
C TYR A 478 -14.34 -0.15 11.72
N ALA A 479 -14.49 -1.16 12.58
CA ALA A 479 -15.65 -1.33 13.46
C ALA A 479 -15.30 -1.34 14.95
N GLU A 480 -14.04 -1.08 15.29
CA GLU A 480 -13.61 -0.94 16.69
C GLU A 480 -14.41 0.16 17.41
N PRO A 481 -14.60 0.09 18.74
CA PRO A 481 -15.25 1.14 19.51
C PRO A 481 -14.69 2.54 19.20
N VAL A 482 -15.54 3.56 19.26
CA VAL A 482 -15.09 4.96 19.09
C VAL A 482 -14.23 5.36 20.29
N THR A 483 -13.05 5.91 20.02
CA THR A 483 -12.05 6.22 21.04
C THR A 483 -11.86 7.72 21.23
N GLU A 484 -11.56 8.16 22.47
CA GLU A 484 -11.08 9.54 22.68
C GLU A 484 -9.66 9.75 22.13
N ALA A 485 -8.92 8.67 21.83
CA ALA A 485 -7.53 8.72 21.40
C ALA A 485 -7.40 9.06 19.91
N GLY A 486 -7.00 10.30 19.60
CA GLY A 486 -6.78 10.72 18.20
C GLY A 486 -5.74 9.88 17.46
N ARG A 487 -4.78 9.30 18.20
CA ARG A 487 -3.76 8.40 17.64
C ARG A 487 -4.32 7.12 16.99
N ILE A 488 -5.53 6.73 17.37
CA ILE A 488 -6.25 5.56 16.86
C ILE A 488 -7.37 6.01 15.93
N GLU A 489 -8.23 6.92 16.39
CA GLU A 489 -9.45 7.30 15.67
C GLU A 489 -9.20 8.01 14.33
N MET A 490 -8.02 8.62 14.15
CA MET A 490 -7.67 9.28 12.88
C MET A 490 -7.16 8.32 11.79
N LEU A 491 -6.72 7.10 12.14
CA LEU A 491 -6.11 6.15 11.20
C LEU A 491 -7.02 5.73 10.01
N PRO A 492 -8.34 5.52 10.18
CA PRO A 492 -9.24 5.23 9.07
C PRO A 492 -9.21 6.31 7.97
N PHE A 493 -8.92 7.55 8.36
CA PHE A 493 -8.93 8.72 7.48
C PHE A 493 -7.59 9.00 6.83
N LEU A 494 -6.53 8.27 7.18
CA LEU A 494 -5.16 8.54 6.73
C LEU A 494 -4.55 7.34 6.02
N ARG A 495 -3.72 7.62 5.03
CA ARG A 495 -2.89 6.61 4.35
C ARG A 495 -1.42 6.99 4.47
N GLU A 496 -0.61 6.01 4.81
CA GLU A 496 0.82 6.19 5.01
C GLU A 496 1.54 6.26 3.67
N GLN A 497 2.62 7.04 3.61
CA GLN A 497 3.51 7.10 2.46
C GLN A 497 4.96 7.20 2.91
N ALA A 498 5.83 6.41 2.29
CA ALA A 498 7.27 6.53 2.42
C ALA A 498 7.83 7.19 1.16
N VAL A 499 8.68 8.20 1.33
CA VAL A 499 9.33 8.94 0.26
C VAL A 499 10.83 8.90 0.49
N SER A 500 11.57 8.35 -0.46
CA SER A 500 13.00 8.23 -0.37
C SER A 500 13.71 8.93 -1.52
N ILE A 501 14.59 9.87 -1.19
CA ILE A 501 15.23 10.77 -2.16
C ILE A 501 16.74 10.72 -1.98
N THR A 502 17.46 10.44 -3.06
CA THR A 502 18.92 10.56 -3.09
C THR A 502 19.32 12.00 -2.80
N ALA A 503 20.06 12.23 -1.70
CA ALA A 503 20.43 13.54 -1.20
C ALA A 503 21.85 13.96 -1.60
N HIS A 504 22.42 13.32 -2.62
CA HIS A 504 23.72 13.68 -3.17
C HIS A 504 23.76 13.63 -4.70
N ARG A 505 24.71 14.32 -5.30
CA ARG A 505 25.13 14.16 -6.69
C ARG A 505 26.56 13.63 -6.69
N PHE A 506 26.72 12.35 -7.03
CA PHE A 506 28.01 11.66 -6.99
C PHE A 506 28.79 11.84 -5.67
N GLY A 507 28.10 11.72 -4.53
CA GLY A 507 28.68 11.88 -3.20
C GLY A 507 28.73 13.31 -2.66
N THR A 508 28.54 14.33 -3.50
CA THR A 508 28.40 15.71 -3.03
C THR A 508 26.95 15.96 -2.59
N PRO A 509 26.65 16.42 -1.37
CA PRO A 509 25.28 16.70 -0.95
C PRO A 509 24.52 17.59 -1.95
N ASN A 510 23.25 17.28 -2.19
CA ASN A 510 22.37 18.05 -3.07
C ASN A 510 21.16 18.58 -2.27
N HIS A 511 20.61 19.70 -2.72
CA HIS A 511 19.50 20.41 -2.04
C HIS A 511 18.22 20.44 -2.88
N LEU A 512 18.04 19.45 -3.78
CA LEU A 512 16.95 19.46 -4.77
C LEU A 512 15.55 19.32 -4.14
N SER A 513 15.47 18.79 -2.91
CA SER A 513 14.21 18.47 -2.24
C SER A 513 14.03 19.15 -0.87
N ASP A 514 14.89 20.12 -0.54
CA ASP A 514 14.90 20.78 0.76
C ASP A 514 13.57 21.48 1.08
N ASP A 515 12.93 22.07 0.06
CA ASP A 515 11.67 22.80 0.18
C ASP A 515 10.44 21.98 -0.26
N LEU A 516 10.60 20.68 -0.55
CA LEU A 516 9.54 19.85 -1.15
C LEU A 516 8.83 18.92 -0.18
N ILE A 517 9.35 18.74 1.04
CA ILE A 517 8.94 17.67 1.95
C ILE A 517 8.42 18.20 3.27
#